data_AF-A0A5E4HJ85-F1
#
_entry.id   AF-A0A5E4HJ85-F1
#
_cell.length_a   1.000
_cell.length_b   1.000
_cell.length_c   1.000
_cell.angle_alpha   90.00
_cell.angle_beta   90.00
_cell.angle_gamma   90.00
#
_symmetry.space_group_name_H-M   'P 1'
#
loop_
_entity.id
_entity.type
_entity.pdbx_description
1 polymer ?
#
loop_
_entity_poly.entity_id
_entity_poly.type
_entity_poly.pdbx_seq_one_letter_code
_entity_poly.pdbx_strand_id
1 'polypeptide(L)'
;MVAVVYKGALREYNRIMRKYFIIIMGLSILFIISLVWLGLAQTPIITSTGCTQDLDCGLSFYTGEPFCRNNTIQRWFILKQCKQNNCVTTLKTINTTDCPECQNLSKTCFQPKTTKMPTCFDEIRNQFEEGVDCGGPACTPCPTCTDNIQNQGETQTDCGGPCKPCETCFDKIRNQKEESIDCGGPNC
;
A
#
# COMPACT_ATOMS: atom_id res chain seq x y z
N MET A 1 -28.27 58.29 42.95
CA MET A 1 -28.69 58.61 41.57
C MET A 1 -27.99 57.74 40.51
N VAL A 2 -26.72 57.39 40.68
CA VAL A 2 -25.95 56.56 39.71
C VAL A 2 -26.58 55.19 39.42
N ALA A 3 -26.97 54.41 40.43
CA ALA A 3 -27.50 53.05 40.25
C ALA A 3 -28.83 52.94 39.47
N VAL A 4 -29.65 53.99 39.45
CA VAL A 4 -30.94 54.02 38.72
C VAL A 4 -30.72 54.22 37.22
N VAL A 5 -29.74 55.06 36.86
CA VAL A 5 -29.35 55.32 35.46
C VAL A 5 -28.79 54.05 34.81
N TYR A 6 -27.91 53.31 35.52
CA TYR A 6 -27.36 52.05 35.03
C TYR A 6 -28.43 50.96 34.82
N LYS A 7 -29.42 50.84 35.71
CA LYS A 7 -30.52 49.88 35.54
C LYS A 7 -31.47 50.21 34.38
N GLY A 8 -31.61 51.50 34.04
CA GLY A 8 -32.34 51.95 32.86
C GLY A 8 -31.60 51.61 31.57
N ALA A 9 -30.31 51.94 31.51
CA ALA A 9 -29.44 51.65 30.37
C ALA A 9 -29.33 50.13 30.09
N LEU A 10 -29.23 49.30 31.13
CA LEU A 10 -29.17 47.84 31.00
C LEU A 10 -30.48 47.24 30.46
N ARG A 11 -31.64 47.82 30.83
CA ARG A 11 -32.95 47.39 30.33
C ARG A 11 -33.13 47.69 28.85
N GLU A 12 -32.73 48.88 28.41
CA GLU A 12 -32.76 49.23 26.98
C GLU A 12 -31.75 48.40 26.17
N TYR A 13 -30.55 48.20 26.70
CA TYR A 13 -29.56 47.31 26.08
C TYR A 13 -30.11 45.89 25.88
N ASN A 14 -30.71 45.28 26.92
CA ASN A 14 -31.29 43.94 26.83
C ASN A 14 -32.49 43.88 25.87
N ARG A 15 -33.27 44.96 25.76
CA ARG A 15 -34.38 45.08 24.80
C ARG A 15 -33.88 45.11 23.36
N ILE A 16 -32.84 45.89 23.08
CA ILE A 16 -32.19 45.96 21.77
C ILE A 16 -31.55 44.60 21.43
N MET A 17 -30.81 44.01 22.36
CA MET A 17 -30.15 42.71 22.15
C MET A 17 -31.14 41.58 21.85
N ARG A 18 -32.31 41.53 22.50
CA ARG A 18 -33.36 40.56 22.16
C ARG A 18 -33.95 40.79 20.77
N LYS A 19 -34.14 42.04 20.36
CA LYS A 19 -34.70 42.38 19.06
C LYS A 19 -33.76 42.02 17.90
N TYR A 20 -32.44 42.13 18.11
CA TYR A 20 -31.43 41.84 17.10
C TYR A 20 -30.71 40.50 17.29
N PHE A 21 -31.11 39.68 18.27
CA PHE A 21 -30.43 38.43 18.64
C PHE A 21 -30.23 37.48 17.45
N ILE A 22 -31.28 37.26 16.65
CA ILE A 22 -31.24 36.38 15.48
C ILE A 22 -30.29 36.94 14.40
N ILE A 23 -30.28 38.26 14.23
CA ILE A 23 -29.42 38.93 13.25
C ILE A 23 -27.95 38.83 13.67
N ILE A 24 -27.65 39.01 14.95
CA ILE A 24 -26.30 38.88 15.51
C ILE A 24 -25.81 37.43 15.44
N MET A 25 -26.69 36.45 15.72
CA MET A 25 -26.36 35.03 15.53
C MET A 25 -26.11 34.69 14.06
N GLY A 26 -26.91 35.22 13.13
CA GLY A 26 -26.70 35.01 11.70
C GLY A 26 -25.39 35.60 11.19
N LEU A 27 -25.07 36.84 11.58
CA LEU A 27 -23.82 37.50 11.20
C LEU A 27 -22.58 36.81 11.79
N SER A 28 -22.68 36.31 13.03
CA SER A 28 -21.58 35.56 13.65
C SER A 28 -21.37 34.18 12.98
N ILE A 29 -22.43 33.47 12.61
CA ILE A 29 -22.31 32.20 11.86
C ILE A 29 -21.69 32.44 10.48
N LEU A 30 -22.11 33.47 9.76
CA LEU A 30 -21.51 33.84 8.45
C LEU A 30 -20.03 34.22 8.60
N PHE A 31 -19.65 34.89 9.68
CA PHE A 31 -18.25 35.20 9.99
C PHE A 31 -17.44 33.92 10.26
N ILE A 32 -17.97 32.96 11.03
CA ILE A 32 -17.31 31.68 11.28
C ILE A 32 -17.19 30.86 10.00
N ILE A 33 -18.22 30.81 9.15
CA ILE A 33 -18.17 30.12 7.85
C ILE A 33 -17.10 30.74 6.95
N SER A 34 -16.97 32.08 6.94
CA SER A 34 -15.91 32.79 6.21
C SER A 34 -14.51 32.44 6.73
N LEU A 35 -14.32 32.36 8.05
CA LEU A 35 -13.04 31.93 8.66
C LEU A 35 -12.70 30.48 8.34
N VAL A 36 -13.69 29.58 8.31
CA VAL A 36 -13.51 28.17 7.90
C VAL A 36 -13.13 28.09 6.42
N TRP A 37 -13.74 28.91 5.56
CA TRP A 37 -13.40 28.97 4.13
C TRP A 37 -12.00 29.55 3.88
N LEU A 38 -11.58 30.56 4.66
CA LEU A 38 -10.22 31.09 4.67
C LEU A 38 -9.20 30.07 5.22
N GLY A 39 -9.58 29.23 6.18
CA GLY A 39 -8.71 28.20 6.77
C GLY A 39 -8.58 26.91 5.95
N LEU A 40 -9.55 26.60 5.09
CA LEU A 40 -9.53 25.42 4.22
C LEU A 40 -8.87 25.68 2.85
N ALA A 41 -8.55 26.93 2.52
CA ALA A 41 -7.95 27.32 1.24
C ALA A 41 -6.43 27.53 1.29
N GLN A 42 -5.74 26.99 2.29
CA GLN A 42 -4.28 26.90 2.31
C GLN A 42 -3.88 25.43 2.28
N THR A 43 -3.95 24.84 1.09
CA THR A 43 -2.92 23.84 0.78
C THR A 43 -1.58 24.56 0.93
N PRO A 44 -0.57 23.99 1.60
CA PRO A 44 0.75 24.59 1.60
C PRO A 44 1.19 24.68 0.14
N ILE A 45 1.23 25.89 -0.40
CA ILE A 45 2.03 26.17 -1.58
C ILE A 45 3.46 25.98 -1.08
N ILE A 46 4.02 24.80 -1.33
CA ILE A 46 5.44 24.53 -1.14
C ILE A 46 6.16 25.37 -2.21
N THR A 47 6.34 26.66 -1.95
CA THR A 47 7.40 27.42 -2.59
C THR A 47 8.67 27.05 -1.83
N SER A 48 9.57 26.29 -2.46
CA SER A 48 10.87 26.02 -1.86
C SER A 48 11.67 27.33 -1.83
N THR A 49 11.58 28.07 -0.74
CA THR A 49 12.49 29.15 -0.41
C THR A 49 13.84 28.53 -0.03
N GLY A 50 14.76 28.47 -0.99
CA GLY A 50 16.15 28.09 -0.74
C GLY A 50 16.91 29.21 -0.04
N CYS A 51 17.54 28.91 1.09
CA CYS A 51 18.40 29.83 1.86
C CYS A 51 19.72 30.17 1.11
N THR A 52 20.28 31.33 1.46
CA THR A 52 21.25 32.10 0.66
C THR A 52 22.67 32.21 1.23
N GLN A 53 23.12 31.39 2.19
CA GLN A 53 24.55 31.33 2.57
C GLN A 53 25.01 29.93 3.00
N ASP A 54 26.18 29.51 2.50
CA ASP A 54 26.74 28.15 2.60
C ASP A 54 27.44 27.83 3.95
N LEU A 55 27.33 28.68 4.98
CA LEU A 55 27.96 28.45 6.29
C LEU A 55 27.01 27.93 7.39
N ASP A 56 25.71 27.81 7.09
CA ASP A 56 24.68 27.28 8.01
C ASP A 56 24.13 25.88 7.62
N CYS A 57 24.64 25.25 6.57
CA CYS A 57 24.12 23.97 6.07
C CYS A 57 24.73 22.76 6.81
N GLY A 58 24.69 22.78 8.13
CA GLY A 58 24.74 21.58 8.95
C GLY A 58 23.34 20.96 9.02
N LEU A 59 23.21 19.71 8.58
CA LEU A 59 22.08 18.80 8.83
C LEU A 59 20.73 19.23 8.23
N SER A 60 20.32 18.61 7.11
CA SER A 60 18.96 18.05 6.88
C SER A 60 18.61 17.90 5.39
N PHE A 61 19.14 16.94 4.62
CA PHE A 61 18.43 16.51 3.38
C PHE A 61 18.66 15.04 3.04
N TYR A 62 18.21 14.17 3.94
CA TYR A 62 17.97 12.79 3.59
C TYR A 62 16.55 12.66 3.06
N THR A 63 16.36 11.92 1.98
CA THR A 63 15.06 11.72 1.35
C THR A 63 14.77 10.23 1.18
N GLY A 64 13.47 9.88 1.21
CA GLY A 64 13.01 8.51 1.04
C GLY A 64 13.36 7.56 2.20
N GLU A 65 12.95 6.31 2.02
CA GLU A 65 13.29 5.24 2.97
C GLU A 65 14.73 4.74 2.75
N PRO A 66 15.45 4.32 3.81
CA PRO A 66 16.73 3.64 3.68
C PRO A 66 16.58 2.35 2.85
N PHE A 67 17.57 2.02 2.03
CA PHE A 67 17.56 0.84 1.16
C PHE A 67 18.88 0.06 1.26
N CYS A 68 18.86 -1.22 0.90
CA CYS A 68 20.07 -2.05 0.91
C CYS A 68 20.76 -2.04 -0.46
N ARG A 69 22.08 -1.83 -0.46
CA ARG A 69 22.94 -2.00 -1.64
C ARG A 69 24.29 -2.55 -1.19
N ASN A 70 24.83 -3.56 -1.87
CA ASN A 70 26.13 -4.16 -1.55
C ASN A 70 26.29 -4.54 -0.06
N ASN A 71 25.25 -5.14 0.52
CA ASN A 71 25.22 -5.55 1.93
C ASN A 71 25.38 -4.42 2.96
N THR A 72 25.22 -3.16 2.55
CA THR A 72 25.21 -1.99 3.45
C THR A 72 23.90 -1.21 3.31
N ILE A 73 23.41 -0.65 4.43
CA ILE A 73 22.24 0.23 4.39
C ILE A 73 22.71 1.57 3.84
N GLN A 74 22.15 1.95 2.70
CA GLN A 74 22.34 3.24 2.08
C GLN A 74 21.08 4.09 2.21
N ARG A 75 21.26 5.40 2.12
CA ARG A 75 20.14 6.34 2.03
C ARG A 75 20.42 7.36 0.94
N TRP A 76 19.34 7.84 0.35
CA TRP A 76 19.41 8.94 -0.57
C TRP A 76 19.65 10.23 0.22
N PHE A 77 20.62 11.00 -0.23
CA PHE A 77 20.84 12.34 0.29
C PHE A 77 21.02 13.30 -0.87
N ILE A 78 20.49 14.50 -0.69
CA ILE A 78 20.59 15.56 -1.68
C ILE A 78 21.83 16.37 -1.33
N LEU A 79 22.83 16.30 -2.20
CA LEU A 79 24.00 17.17 -2.13
C LEU A 79 23.72 18.42 -2.95
N LYS A 80 23.66 19.57 -2.30
CA LYS A 80 23.64 20.86 -2.99
C LYS A 80 25.07 21.38 -3.05
N GLN A 81 25.59 21.57 -4.25
CA GLN A 81 26.91 22.18 -4.48
C GLN A 81 26.70 23.47 -5.25
N CYS A 82 27.07 24.60 -4.66
CA CYS A 82 27.06 25.88 -5.33
C CYS A 82 28.48 26.26 -5.75
N LYS A 83 28.66 26.59 -7.04
CA LYS A 83 29.89 27.21 -7.53
C LYS A 83 29.52 28.56 -8.13
N GLN A 84 30.04 29.63 -7.53
CA GLN A 84 29.66 31.00 -7.87
C GLN A 84 28.14 31.18 -7.76
N ASN A 85 27.44 31.34 -8.89
CA ASN A 85 25.98 31.57 -8.96
C ASN A 85 25.21 30.37 -9.54
N ASN A 86 25.87 29.23 -9.76
CA ASN A 86 25.21 28.01 -10.23
C ASN A 86 25.18 26.98 -9.10
N CYS A 87 23.98 26.71 -8.59
CA CYS A 87 23.75 25.67 -7.60
C CYS A 87 23.27 24.40 -8.30
N VAL A 88 24.10 23.37 -8.26
CA VAL A 88 23.76 22.04 -8.76
C VAL A 88 23.29 21.19 -7.58
N THR A 89 22.10 20.62 -7.73
CA THR A 89 21.55 19.64 -6.80
C THR A 89 21.81 18.26 -7.37
N THR A 90 22.55 17.42 -6.62
CA THR A 90 22.85 16.04 -7.03
C THR A 90 22.28 15.07 -6.00
N LEU A 91 21.53 14.07 -6.48
CA LEU A 91 21.11 12.94 -5.67
C LEU A 91 22.30 11.98 -5.52
N LYS A 92 22.73 11.75 -4.29
CA LYS A 92 23.82 10.82 -3.96
C LYS A 92 23.34 9.77 -2.95
N THR A 93 24.13 8.71 -2.83
CA THR A 93 23.91 7.63 -1.86
C THR A 93 25.03 7.69 -0.83
N ILE A 94 24.66 7.64 0.45
CA ILE A 94 25.62 7.56 1.56
C ILE A 94 25.32 6.32 2.38
N ASN A 95 26.37 5.64 2.85
CA ASN A 95 26.20 4.55 3.78
C ASN A 95 25.78 5.12 5.14
N THR A 96 24.81 4.48 5.78
CA THR A 96 24.37 4.88 7.13
C THR A 96 25.46 4.73 8.19
N THR A 97 26.49 3.92 7.95
CA THR A 97 27.70 3.81 8.80
C THR A 97 28.55 5.07 8.80
N ASP A 98 28.51 5.86 7.72
CA ASP A 98 29.28 7.10 7.55
C ASP A 98 28.51 8.33 8.08
N CYS A 99 27.34 8.10 8.69
CA CYS A 99 26.46 9.10 9.30
C CYS A 99 26.53 8.97 10.84
N PRO A 100 27.18 9.90 11.56
CA PRO A 100 27.34 9.83 13.02
C PRO A 100 26.00 9.78 13.78
N GLU A 101 24.94 10.40 13.26
CA GLU A 101 23.59 10.38 13.84
C GLU A 101 22.79 9.10 13.53
N CYS A 102 23.28 8.23 12.64
CA CYS A 102 22.56 7.04 12.19
C CYS A 102 22.93 5.77 13.00
N GLN A 103 23.72 5.89 14.08
CA GLN A 103 24.27 4.76 14.84
C GLN A 103 23.26 3.95 15.66
N ASN A 104 21.99 4.39 15.78
CA ASN A 104 20.94 3.69 16.53
C ASN A 104 19.95 2.90 15.66
N LEU A 105 20.23 2.71 14.36
CA LEU A 105 19.39 1.86 13.53
C LEU A 105 19.69 0.37 13.81
N SER A 106 18.81 -0.27 14.58
CA SER A 106 18.73 -1.74 14.78
C SER A 106 18.41 -2.52 13.49
N LYS A 107 18.47 -1.88 12.31
CA LYS A 107 18.23 -2.55 11.03
C LYS A 107 19.58 -3.06 10.53
N THR A 108 19.73 -4.36 10.45
CA THR A 108 20.80 -4.99 9.67
C THR A 108 20.34 -5.10 8.22
N CYS A 109 21.18 -4.75 7.23
CA CYS A 109 20.95 -5.23 5.86
C CYS A 109 21.18 -6.74 5.87
N PHE A 110 20.13 -7.49 6.15
CA PHE A 110 20.08 -8.87 5.72
C PHE A 110 19.70 -8.80 4.25
N GLN A 111 20.68 -8.75 3.35
CA GLN A 111 20.40 -9.29 2.03
C GLN A 111 20.28 -10.79 2.28
N PRO A 112 19.08 -11.41 2.22
CA PRO A 112 19.04 -12.85 2.15
C PRO A 112 19.88 -13.21 0.93
N LYS A 113 21.00 -13.86 1.21
CA LYS A 113 21.84 -14.55 0.23
C LYS A 113 20.90 -15.27 -0.73
N THR A 114 20.81 -14.75 -1.95
CA THR A 114 20.09 -15.33 -3.09
C THR A 114 18.71 -15.89 -2.74
N THR A 115 17.74 -15.06 -2.37
CA THR A 115 16.34 -15.45 -2.63
C THR A 115 16.10 -15.18 -4.10
N LYS A 116 16.05 -16.26 -4.90
CA LYS A 116 15.33 -16.29 -6.18
C LYS A 116 14.09 -15.41 -6.01
N MET A 117 13.87 -14.44 -6.89
CA MET A 117 12.64 -13.63 -6.84
C MET A 117 11.45 -14.60 -6.70
N PRO A 118 10.45 -14.31 -5.87
CA PRO A 118 9.30 -15.20 -5.76
C PRO A 118 8.71 -15.37 -7.17
N THR A 119 8.65 -16.62 -7.60
CA THR A 119 8.28 -17.02 -8.96
C THR A 119 7.21 -18.08 -8.86
N CYS A 120 6.43 -18.29 -9.92
CA CYS A 120 5.46 -19.38 -10.02
C CYS A 120 6.03 -20.80 -9.99
N PHE A 121 7.30 -20.99 -9.59
CA PHE A 121 8.05 -22.25 -9.63
C PHE A 121 9.06 -22.28 -8.47
N ASP A 122 8.68 -21.76 -7.30
CA ASP A 122 9.51 -21.68 -6.11
C ASP A 122 9.03 -22.56 -4.95
N GLU A 123 8.12 -23.50 -5.23
CA GLU A 123 7.55 -24.50 -4.31
C GLU A 123 6.84 -23.89 -3.09
N ILE A 124 6.47 -22.60 -3.16
CA ILE A 124 5.76 -21.91 -2.09
C ILE A 124 4.57 -21.16 -2.64
N ARG A 125 3.41 -21.26 -1.97
CA ARG A 125 2.21 -20.54 -2.38
C ARG A 125 2.35 -19.04 -2.11
N ASN A 126 2.63 -18.23 -3.13
CA ASN A 126 2.81 -16.78 -3.02
C ASN A 126 2.17 -16.00 -4.19
N GLN A 127 2.36 -14.68 -4.28
CA GLN A 127 2.06 -13.87 -5.50
C GLN A 127 0.69 -14.08 -6.19
N PHE A 128 -0.38 -14.29 -5.41
CA PHE A 128 -1.76 -14.58 -5.87
C PHE A 128 -2.01 -15.97 -6.45
N GLU A 129 -1.16 -16.94 -6.15
CA GLU A 129 -1.36 -18.34 -6.52
C GLU A 129 -2.56 -18.99 -5.80
N GLU A 130 -3.29 -19.81 -6.56
CA GLU A 130 -4.41 -20.61 -6.06
C GLU A 130 -3.93 -21.92 -5.42
N GLY A 131 -2.86 -22.51 -5.95
CA GLY A 131 -2.13 -23.66 -5.41
C GLY A 131 -0.67 -23.31 -5.14
N VAL A 132 0.18 -24.29 -4.84
CA VAL A 132 1.63 -24.06 -4.83
C VAL A 132 2.09 -24.02 -6.28
N ASP A 133 2.79 -22.95 -6.70
CA ASP A 133 3.33 -22.80 -8.06
C ASP A 133 2.27 -22.80 -9.18
N CYS A 134 1.01 -22.46 -8.87
CA CYS A 134 -0.06 -22.40 -9.87
C CYS A 134 -1.22 -21.46 -9.51
N GLY A 135 -1.93 -21.00 -10.53
CA GLY A 135 -3.11 -20.14 -10.40
C GLY A 135 -2.78 -18.66 -10.22
N GLY A 136 -3.79 -17.81 -10.34
CA GLY A 136 -3.60 -16.36 -10.35
C GLY A 136 -3.19 -15.78 -11.71
N PRO A 137 -3.05 -14.44 -11.80
CA PRO A 137 -2.92 -13.73 -13.07
C PRO A 137 -1.53 -13.87 -13.74
N ALA A 138 -0.51 -14.28 -12.99
CA ALA A 138 0.87 -14.33 -13.45
C ALA A 138 1.43 -15.76 -13.60
N CYS A 139 0.67 -16.78 -13.16
CA CYS A 139 1.09 -18.18 -13.18
C CYS A 139 0.18 -19.01 -14.06
N THR A 140 0.64 -20.20 -14.45
CA THR A 140 -0.20 -21.16 -15.18
C THR A 140 -1.38 -21.57 -14.32
N PRO A 141 -2.59 -21.77 -14.89
CA PRO A 141 -3.75 -22.23 -14.14
C PRO A 141 -3.41 -23.47 -13.32
N CYS A 142 -4.01 -23.59 -12.13
CA CYS A 142 -3.86 -24.84 -11.40
C CYS A 142 -4.49 -25.99 -12.19
N PRO A 143 -3.80 -27.13 -12.25
CA PRO A 143 -4.35 -28.32 -12.86
C PRO A 143 -5.66 -28.74 -12.18
N THR A 144 -6.57 -29.33 -12.96
CA THR A 144 -7.90 -29.75 -12.50
C THR A 144 -8.21 -31.15 -12.99
N CYS A 145 -9.11 -31.86 -12.30
CA CYS A 145 -9.62 -33.17 -12.70
C CYS A 145 -10.52 -33.17 -13.95
N THR A 146 -10.40 -32.14 -14.80
CA THR A 146 -11.20 -31.89 -16.00
C THR A 146 -10.41 -31.09 -17.05
N ASP A 147 -9.08 -31.00 -16.91
CA ASP A 147 -8.24 -30.20 -17.81
C ASP A 147 -7.71 -30.99 -19.02
N ASN A 148 -8.11 -32.25 -19.15
CA ASN A 148 -7.71 -33.21 -20.18
C ASN A 148 -6.20 -33.52 -20.19
N ILE A 149 -5.52 -33.33 -19.06
CA ILE A 149 -4.09 -33.60 -18.92
C ILE A 149 -3.89 -34.51 -17.71
N GLN A 150 -3.27 -35.68 -17.91
CA GLN A 150 -2.92 -36.56 -16.79
C GLN A 150 -1.87 -35.91 -15.87
N ASN A 151 -2.30 -35.35 -14.74
CA ASN A 151 -1.44 -34.62 -13.81
C ASN A 151 -1.86 -34.84 -12.33
N GLN A 152 -1.21 -34.18 -11.37
CA GLN A 152 -1.58 -34.19 -9.92
C GLN A 152 -1.81 -35.58 -9.27
N GLY A 153 -1.20 -36.65 -9.77
CA GLY A 153 -1.37 -38.00 -9.23
C GLY A 153 -2.58 -38.76 -9.79
N GLU A 154 -3.18 -38.27 -10.87
CA GLU A 154 -4.17 -38.98 -11.67
C GLU A 154 -3.62 -40.28 -12.26
N THR A 155 -4.48 -41.31 -12.26
CA THR A 155 -4.12 -42.65 -12.78
C THR A 155 -4.34 -42.75 -14.28
N GLN A 156 -5.31 -41.99 -14.82
CA GLN A 156 -5.49 -41.70 -16.25
C GLN A 156 -5.92 -40.24 -16.38
N THR A 157 -5.97 -39.69 -17.59
CA THR A 157 -6.40 -38.30 -17.83
C THR A 157 -7.71 -37.95 -17.11
N ASP A 158 -7.69 -36.93 -16.24
CA ASP A 158 -8.85 -36.43 -15.50
C ASP A 158 -9.50 -37.43 -14.52
N CYS A 159 -8.81 -38.52 -14.14
CA CYS A 159 -9.34 -39.49 -13.18
C CYS A 159 -8.27 -40.23 -12.36
N GLY A 160 -8.69 -40.73 -11.20
CA GLY A 160 -7.85 -41.45 -10.24
C GLY A 160 -7.03 -40.51 -9.34
N GLY A 161 -6.35 -41.09 -8.35
CA GLY A 161 -5.62 -40.32 -7.34
C GLY A 161 -6.53 -39.37 -6.54
N PRO A 162 -6.27 -38.04 -6.55
CA PRO A 162 -7.13 -37.06 -5.89
C PRO A 162 -8.46 -36.79 -6.62
N CYS A 163 -8.61 -37.27 -7.86
CA CYS A 163 -9.79 -37.10 -8.69
C CYS A 163 -10.78 -38.26 -8.52
N LYS A 164 -11.93 -38.19 -9.21
CA LYS A 164 -12.90 -39.30 -9.24
C LYS A 164 -12.19 -40.59 -9.70
N PRO A 165 -12.50 -41.77 -9.16
CA PRO A 165 -11.94 -43.02 -9.65
C PRO A 165 -12.13 -43.16 -11.16
N CYS A 166 -11.13 -43.69 -11.85
CA CYS A 166 -11.27 -44.00 -13.26
C CYS A 166 -12.32 -45.10 -13.45
N GLU A 167 -13.12 -44.96 -14.49
CA GLU A 167 -14.04 -46.00 -14.95
C GLU A 167 -13.23 -47.23 -15.37
N THR A 168 -13.71 -48.42 -15.01
CA THR A 168 -13.04 -49.69 -15.32
C THR A 168 -14.06 -50.69 -15.82
N CYS A 169 -13.61 -51.72 -16.52
CA CYS A 169 -14.48 -52.83 -16.93
C CYS A 169 -15.23 -53.53 -15.78
N PHE A 170 -14.78 -53.41 -14.54
CA PHE A 170 -15.32 -54.16 -13.40
C PHE A 170 -15.94 -53.24 -12.36
N ASP A 171 -16.51 -52.11 -12.79
CA ASP A 171 -17.09 -51.08 -11.92
C ASP A 171 -18.61 -51.17 -11.77
N LYS A 172 -19.23 -52.23 -12.31
CA LYS A 172 -20.66 -52.55 -12.20
C LYS A 172 -21.57 -51.52 -12.86
N ILE A 173 -21.05 -50.72 -13.78
CA ILE A 173 -21.84 -49.78 -14.59
C ILE A 173 -21.55 -50.03 -16.06
N ARG A 174 -22.57 -49.89 -16.92
CA ARG A 174 -22.39 -50.12 -18.36
C ARG A 174 -21.68 -48.95 -19.03
N ASN A 175 -20.35 -48.96 -19.13
CA ASN A 175 -19.53 -47.90 -19.75
C ASN A 175 -18.59 -48.44 -20.84
N GLN A 176 -17.62 -47.63 -21.33
CA GLN A 176 -16.51 -48.07 -22.20
C GLN A 176 -16.82 -48.97 -23.42
N LYS A 177 -18.02 -48.86 -24.01
CA LYS A 177 -18.54 -49.70 -25.12
C LYS A 177 -18.84 -51.15 -24.72
N GLU A 178 -19.27 -51.34 -23.47
CA GLU A 178 -19.74 -52.61 -22.94
C GLU A 178 -21.02 -53.14 -23.62
N GLU A 179 -21.01 -54.42 -23.96
CA GLU A 179 -22.18 -55.13 -24.48
C GLU A 179 -23.22 -55.37 -23.38
N SER A 180 -22.76 -55.69 -22.17
CA SER A 180 -23.55 -55.69 -20.92
C SER A 180 -22.68 -55.20 -19.77
N ILE A 181 -23.28 -54.88 -18.60
CA ILE A 181 -22.53 -54.44 -17.40
C ILE A 181 -21.32 -55.37 -17.19
N ASP A 182 -20.12 -54.79 -17.23
CA ASP A 182 -18.83 -55.45 -17.05
C ASP A 182 -18.53 -56.59 -18.08
N CYS A 183 -19.12 -56.58 -19.27
CA CYS A 183 -18.88 -57.60 -20.31
C CYS A 183 -18.78 -57.03 -21.74
N GLY A 184 -17.71 -57.45 -22.44
CA GLY A 184 -17.48 -57.22 -23.87
C GLY A 184 -17.05 -55.79 -24.20
N GLY A 185 -16.22 -55.58 -25.22
CA GLY A 185 -15.72 -54.26 -25.61
C GLY A 185 -14.25 -54.29 -26.04
N PRO A 186 -13.56 -53.13 -26.10
CA PRO A 186 -12.10 -53.06 -26.25
C PRO A 186 -11.37 -52.99 -24.90
N ASN A 187 -12.05 -52.46 -23.88
CA ASN A 187 -11.53 -52.27 -22.53
C ASN A 187 -12.16 -53.27 -21.53
N CYS A 188 -12.95 -54.21 -22.07
CA CYS A 188 -13.64 -55.39 -21.52
C CYS A 188 -13.62 -56.47 -22.61
#